data_AF-A0A7Y8X5V4-F1
#
_entry.id   AF-A0A7Y8X5V4-F1
#
_cell.length_a   1.000
_cell.length_b   1.000
_cell.length_c   1.000
_cell.angle_alpha   90.00
_cell.angle_beta   90.00
_cell.angle_gamma   90.00
#
_symmetry.space_group_name_H-M   'P 1'
#
loop_
_entity.id
_entity.type
_entity.pdbx_description
1 polymer ?
#
loop_
_entity_poly.entity_id
_entity_poly.type
_entity_poly.pdbx_seq_one_letter_code
_entity_poly.pdbx_strand_id
1 'polypeptide(L)'
;MPWAVSGLRLGRTWVAAPDPTALRTRWSVLAGAEGAERERLFRPTRLRSATAGAAALPGQRSASTAGFADAPGPCPEPVRVLYAPFDEQWLLPDQRLIDTSRPQLWRVLDEHQLFTVETPAAGTGPGPRPRT
;
A
#
# COMPACT_ATOMS: atom_id res chain seq x y z
N MET A 1 -25.36 -6.35 -2.16
CA MET A 1 -24.02 -6.00 -2.69
C MET A 1 -23.20 -7.29 -2.80
N PRO A 2 -22.87 -7.80 -4.00
CA PRO A 2 -22.40 -9.19 -4.13
C PRO A 2 -20.92 -9.42 -3.78
N TRP A 3 -20.13 -8.38 -3.48
CA TRP A 3 -18.76 -8.54 -2.97
C TRP A 3 -18.31 -7.32 -2.16
N ALA A 4 -17.55 -7.57 -1.08
CA ALA A 4 -16.88 -6.57 -0.26
C ALA A 4 -15.41 -7.02 -0.05
N VAL A 5 -14.46 -6.10 -0.12
CA VAL A 5 -13.02 -6.39 0.06
C VAL A 5 -12.46 -5.45 1.11
N SER A 6 -11.67 -6.01 2.03
CA SER A 6 -10.95 -5.20 3.02
C SER A 6 -9.98 -4.24 2.34
N GLY A 7 -9.81 -3.05 2.92
CA GLY A 7 -8.90 -2.03 2.42
C GLY A 7 -7.46 -2.51 2.21
N LEU A 8 -6.72 -1.75 1.41
CA LEU A 8 -5.32 -2.01 1.09
C LEU A 8 -4.47 -2.06 2.37
N ARG A 9 -3.73 -3.15 2.57
CA ARG A 9 -2.80 -3.26 3.71
C ARG A 9 -1.39 -3.02 3.21
N LEU A 10 -0.89 -1.81 3.45
CA LEU A 10 0.47 -1.44 3.05
C LEU A 10 1.53 -2.09 3.95
N GLY A 11 1.25 -2.21 5.25
CA GLY A 11 2.21 -2.70 6.26
C GLY A 11 3.28 -1.67 6.64
N ARG A 12 3.34 -0.54 5.93
CA ARG A 12 4.28 0.56 6.10
C ARG A 12 3.64 1.86 5.63
N THR A 13 3.86 2.94 6.37
CA THR A 13 3.19 4.23 6.12
C THR A 13 3.89 5.10 5.09
N TRP A 14 5.18 4.85 4.79
CA TRP A 14 5.95 5.73 3.91
C TRP A 14 5.59 5.59 2.42
N VAL A 15 4.93 4.48 2.05
CA VAL A 15 4.52 4.12 0.67
C VAL A 15 3.29 4.91 0.22
N ALA A 16 2.54 5.50 1.16
CA ALA A 16 1.47 6.44 0.89
C ALA A 16 1.77 7.82 1.52
N ALA A 17 1.34 8.89 0.85
CA ALA A 17 1.46 10.25 1.36
C ALA A 17 0.47 11.19 0.65
N PRO A 18 0.07 12.30 1.28
CA PRO A 18 -0.76 13.32 0.62
C PRO A 18 -0.01 14.08 -0.50
N ASP A 19 1.33 14.04 -0.53
CA ASP A 19 2.15 14.70 -1.55
C ASP A 19 2.96 13.67 -2.37
N PRO A 20 2.83 13.65 -3.70
CA PRO A 20 3.59 12.75 -4.56
C PRO A 20 5.08 13.08 -4.59
N THR A 21 5.48 14.34 -4.34
CA THR A 21 6.89 14.76 -4.32
C THR A 21 7.62 14.10 -3.15
N ALA A 22 7.00 14.11 -1.97
CA ALA A 22 7.50 13.39 -0.80
C ALA A 22 7.72 11.89 -1.07
N LEU A 23 6.83 11.25 -1.84
CA LEU A 23 6.99 9.84 -2.22
C LEU A 23 8.21 9.62 -3.13
N ARG A 24 8.37 10.46 -4.15
CA ARG A 24 9.51 10.38 -5.07
C ARG A 24 10.85 10.60 -4.34
N THR A 25 10.90 11.57 -3.42
CA THR A 25 12.10 11.81 -2.60
C THR A 25 12.42 10.61 -1.72
N ARG A 26 11.43 10.05 -1.03
CA ARG A 26 11.62 8.84 -0.20
C ARG A 26 12.09 7.65 -1.03
N TRP A 27 11.51 7.47 -2.22
CA TRP A 27 11.95 6.44 -3.15
C TRP A 27 13.41 6.62 -3.53
N SER A 28 13.82 7.84 -3.89
CA SER A 28 15.22 8.13 -4.25
C SER A 28 16.18 7.82 -3.10
N VAL A 29 15.82 8.18 -1.87
CA VAL A 29 16.62 7.90 -0.67
C VAL A 29 16.73 6.39 -0.44
N LEU A 30 15.62 5.66 -0.56
CA LEU A 30 15.60 4.21 -0.35
C LEU A 30 16.35 3.45 -1.45
N ALA A 31 16.20 3.86 -2.71
CA ALA A 31 16.87 3.27 -3.86
C ALA A 31 18.38 3.53 -3.82
N GLY A 32 18.82 4.68 -3.29
CA GLY A 32 20.22 5.03 -3.11
C GLY A 32 20.88 4.47 -1.84
N ALA A 33 20.11 4.04 -0.84
CA ALA A 33 20.64 3.36 0.34
C ALA A 33 21.04 1.92 0.02
N GLU A 34 21.99 1.35 0.76
CA GLU A 34 22.44 -0.05 0.58
C GLU A 34 22.53 -0.81 1.91
N GLY A 35 22.58 -2.14 1.83
CA GLY A 35 22.79 -3.03 2.97
C GLY A 35 21.81 -2.79 4.12
N ALA A 36 22.35 -2.65 5.33
CA ALA A 36 21.56 -2.47 6.55
C ALA A 36 20.73 -1.17 6.56
N GLU A 37 21.20 -0.10 5.92
CA GLU A 37 20.46 1.17 5.87
C GLU A 37 19.24 1.05 4.97
N ARG A 38 19.36 0.34 3.82
CA ARG A 38 18.21 0.05 2.96
C ARG A 38 17.16 -0.76 3.70
N GLU A 39 17.55 -1.81 4.42
CA GLU A 39 16.61 -2.63 5.19
C GLU A 39 15.89 -1.80 6.26
N ARG A 40 16.64 -0.92 6.96
CA ARG A 40 16.09 0.00 7.97
C ARG A 40 15.07 0.97 7.37
N LEU A 41 15.37 1.55 6.21
CA LEU A 41 14.48 2.48 5.50
C LEU A 41 13.27 1.77 4.88
N PHE A 42 13.46 0.55 4.35
CA PHE A 42 12.40 -0.26 3.76
C PHE A 42 11.31 -0.61 4.78
N ARG A 43 11.71 -0.88 6.04
CA ARG A 43 10.86 -1.41 7.12
C ARG A 43 10.24 -2.74 6.71
N PRO A 44 11.01 -3.84 6.74
CA PRO A 44 10.50 -5.17 6.41
C PRO A 44 9.40 -5.56 7.39
N THR A 45 8.39 -6.24 6.87
CA THR A 45 7.34 -6.88 7.65
C THR A 45 7.48 -8.39 7.49
N ARG A 46 6.72 -9.16 8.28
CA ARG A 46 6.66 -10.62 8.13
C ARG A 46 6.27 -11.06 6.72
N LEU A 47 5.54 -10.21 5.97
CA LEU A 47 5.03 -10.51 4.63
C LEU A 47 5.92 -9.98 3.51
N ARG A 48 6.75 -8.96 3.75
CA ARG A 48 7.54 -8.28 2.73
C ARG A 48 8.91 -7.87 3.26
N SER A 49 9.96 -8.25 2.55
CA SER A 49 11.35 -7.82 2.78
C SER A 49 11.90 -7.14 1.52
N ALA A 50 13.00 -6.38 1.66
CA ALA A 50 13.62 -5.73 0.51
C ALA A 50 14.17 -6.76 -0.50
N THR A 51 14.51 -7.97 -0.06
CA THR A 51 15.01 -9.07 -0.90
C THR A 51 13.88 -9.91 -1.54
N ALA A 52 12.65 -9.80 -1.05
CA ALA A 52 11.53 -10.56 -1.58
C ALA A 52 11.03 -9.95 -2.90
N GLY A 53 11.19 -10.70 -3.98
CA GLY A 53 10.59 -10.38 -5.27
C GLY A 53 9.06 -10.46 -5.23
N ALA A 54 8.40 -9.77 -6.15
CA ALA A 54 6.96 -9.85 -6.33
C ALA A 54 6.56 -9.62 -7.80
N ALA A 55 5.50 -10.29 -8.23
CA ALA A 55 4.90 -10.04 -9.54
C ALA A 55 4.37 -8.60 -9.64
N ALA A 56 4.36 -8.06 -10.86
CA ALA A 56 3.77 -6.76 -11.17
C ALA A 56 2.29 -6.69 -10.75
N LEU A 57 1.85 -5.50 -10.34
CA LEU A 57 0.42 -5.25 -10.16
C LEU A 57 -0.28 -5.27 -11.53
N PRO A 58 -1.49 -5.84 -11.63
CA PRO A 58 -2.31 -5.71 -12.84
C PRO A 58 -2.48 -4.23 -13.23
N GLY A 59 -2.25 -3.89 -14.51
CA GLY A 59 -2.35 -2.52 -15.01
C GLY A 59 -1.11 -1.63 -14.81
N GLN A 60 -0.15 -2.05 -13.96
CA GLN A 60 1.02 -1.25 -13.63
C GLN A 60 2.29 -1.76 -14.31
N ARG A 61 3.13 -0.83 -14.77
CA ARG A 61 4.48 -1.15 -15.22
C ARG A 61 5.35 -1.47 -14.00
N SER A 62 5.74 -2.73 -13.82
CA SER A 62 6.73 -3.10 -12.81
C SER A 62 8.13 -3.00 -13.39
N ALA A 63 9.05 -2.41 -12.61
CA ALA A 63 10.45 -2.29 -12.99
C ALA A 63 11.18 -3.64 -12.97
N SER A 64 10.79 -4.55 -12.07
CA SER A 64 11.39 -5.88 -11.94
C SER A 64 10.52 -6.79 -11.06
N THR A 65 10.58 -8.10 -11.32
CA THR A 65 10.04 -9.12 -10.40
C THR A 65 11.04 -9.52 -9.31
N ALA A 66 12.30 -9.10 -9.42
CA ALA A 66 13.33 -9.33 -8.42
C ALA A 66 13.06 -8.52 -7.14
N GLY A 67 13.79 -8.85 -6.07
CA GLY A 67 13.75 -8.10 -4.83
C GLY A 67 14.01 -6.62 -5.08
N PHE A 68 13.40 -5.76 -4.28
CA PHE A 68 13.68 -4.32 -4.31
C PHE A 68 15.18 -4.04 -4.08
N ALA A 69 15.86 -4.84 -3.26
CA ALA A 69 17.28 -4.72 -3.00
C ALA A 69 18.15 -5.03 -4.22
N ASP A 70 17.72 -5.93 -5.10
CA ASP A 70 18.51 -6.33 -6.28
C ASP A 70 18.27 -5.38 -7.46
N ALA A 71 17.04 -4.92 -7.60
CA ALA A 71 16.63 -4.08 -8.72
C ALA A 71 15.55 -3.09 -8.27
N PRO A 72 15.90 -1.99 -7.57
CA PRO A 72 14.90 -1.01 -7.11
C PRO A 72 14.15 -0.41 -8.31
N GLY A 73 14.87 -0.07 -9.38
CA GLY A 73 14.30 0.47 -10.61
C GLY A 73 13.89 1.95 -10.51
N PRO A 74 13.34 2.52 -11.58
CA PRO A 74 12.82 3.89 -11.56
C PRO A 74 11.62 4.00 -10.60
N CYS A 75 11.42 5.20 -10.04
CA CYS A 75 10.25 5.48 -9.21
C CYS A 75 8.98 5.26 -10.04
N PRO A 76 8.05 4.39 -9.60
CA PRO A 76 6.76 4.26 -10.27
C PRO A 76 5.98 5.57 -10.13
N GLU A 77 5.12 5.85 -11.10
CA GLU A 77 4.25 7.03 -11.05
C GLU A 77 3.26 6.87 -9.89
N PRO A 78 3.24 7.80 -8.91
CA PRO A 78 2.30 7.71 -7.80
C PRO A 78 0.87 7.74 -8.31
N VAL A 79 0.01 6.88 -7.76
CA VAL A 79 -1.42 6.83 -8.10
C VAL A 79 -2.25 7.34 -6.92
N ARG A 80 -3.34 8.05 -7.20
CA ARG A 80 -4.24 8.54 -6.15
C ARG A 80 -5.21 7.44 -5.74
N VAL A 81 -5.28 7.16 -4.45
CA VAL A 81 -6.12 6.12 -3.85
C VAL A 81 -6.83 6.65 -2.61
N LEU A 82 -8.03 6.11 -2.34
CA LEU A 82 -8.73 6.37 -1.09
C LEU A 82 -8.10 5.52 0.02
N TYR A 83 -7.28 6.13 0.88
CA TYR A 83 -6.56 5.45 1.96
C TYR A 83 -7.46 5.17 3.16
N ALA A 84 -8.36 6.11 3.47
CA ALA A 84 -9.40 5.99 4.48
C ALA A 84 -10.68 6.71 4.00
N PRO A 85 -11.84 6.57 4.67
CA PRO A 85 -13.04 7.31 4.28
C PRO A 85 -12.74 8.82 4.15
N PHE A 86 -12.99 9.37 2.96
CA PHE A 86 -12.73 10.77 2.60
C PHE A 86 -11.26 11.22 2.68
N ASP A 87 -10.30 10.29 2.71
CA ASP A 87 -8.87 10.58 2.75
C ASP A 87 -8.18 10.02 1.50
N GLU A 88 -8.00 10.90 0.50
CA GLU A 88 -7.25 10.58 -0.72
C GLU A 88 -5.76 10.81 -0.50
N GLN A 89 -4.96 9.77 -0.75
CA GLN A 89 -3.51 9.86 -0.68
C GLN A 89 -2.89 9.34 -1.97
N TRP A 90 -1.68 9.80 -2.27
CA TRP A 90 -0.84 9.21 -3.30
C TRP A 90 -0.22 7.93 -2.75
N LEU A 91 -0.10 6.94 -3.62
CA LEU A 91 0.47 5.63 -3.32
C LEU A 91 1.49 5.27 -4.40
N LEU A 92 2.63 4.71 -4.00
CA LEU A 92 3.56 4.07 -4.93
C LEU A 92 3.04 2.68 -5.32
N PRO A 93 2.64 2.45 -6.59
CA PRO A 93 2.03 1.21 -7.02
C PRO A 93 3.07 0.11 -7.28
N ASP A 94 3.76 -0.35 -6.25
CA ASP A 94 4.75 -1.44 -6.32
C ASP A 94 4.36 -2.59 -5.38
N GLN A 95 4.13 -3.79 -5.93
CA GLN A 95 3.72 -4.94 -5.15
C GLN A 95 4.78 -5.41 -4.14
N ARG A 96 6.06 -5.09 -4.37
CA ARG A 96 7.15 -5.39 -3.44
C ARG A 96 7.00 -4.58 -2.14
N LEU A 97 6.38 -3.40 -2.24
CA LEU A 97 6.16 -2.46 -1.14
C LEU A 97 4.80 -2.64 -0.43
N ILE A 98 3.93 -3.52 -0.91
CA ILE A 98 2.56 -3.66 -0.41
C ILE A 98 2.35 -5.06 0.15
N ASP A 99 2.05 -5.14 1.46
CA ASP A 99 1.84 -6.41 2.17
C ASP A 99 0.62 -7.17 1.65
N THR A 100 -0.48 -6.48 1.34
CA THR A 100 -1.68 -7.10 0.74
C THR A 100 -2.26 -6.16 -0.30
N SER A 101 -1.84 -6.34 -1.55
CA SER A 101 -2.19 -5.49 -2.68
C SER A 101 -3.63 -5.67 -3.19
N ARG A 102 -4.27 -6.80 -2.89
CA ARG A 102 -5.64 -7.16 -3.35
C ARG A 102 -5.79 -6.92 -4.86
N PRO A 103 -5.28 -7.82 -5.72
CA PRO A 103 -5.19 -7.59 -7.17
C PRO A 103 -6.53 -7.31 -7.87
N GLN A 104 -7.67 -7.66 -7.26
CA GLN A 104 -8.99 -7.27 -7.79
C GLN A 104 -9.21 -5.76 -7.76
N LEU A 105 -8.72 -5.03 -6.75
CA LEU A 105 -8.86 -3.57 -6.67
C LEU A 105 -8.04 -2.87 -7.76
N TRP A 106 -6.88 -3.42 -8.11
CA TRP A 106 -6.02 -2.89 -9.18
C TRP A 106 -6.57 -3.12 -10.58
N ARG A 107 -7.31 -4.22 -10.82
CA ARG A 107 -7.98 -4.46 -12.11
C ARG A 107 -9.13 -3.48 -12.39
N VAL A 108 -9.56 -2.77 -11.37
CA VAL A 108 -10.80 -1.98 -11.35
C VAL A 108 -10.50 -0.49 -11.09
N LEU A 109 -9.22 -0.15 -10.93
CA LEU A 109 -8.70 1.22 -10.81
C LEU A 109 -8.77 1.93 -12.17
N ASP A 110 -9.96 2.39 -12.53
CA ASP A 110 -10.25 3.23 -13.71
C ASP A 110 -10.98 4.52 -13.26
N GLU A 111 -10.95 5.59 -14.06
CA GLU A 111 -11.39 6.95 -13.69
C GLU A 111 -12.91 7.12 -13.46
N HIS A 112 -13.69 6.04 -13.55
CA HIS A 112 -15.16 6.09 -13.60
C HIS A 112 -15.87 5.31 -12.50
N GLN A 113 -15.21 4.97 -11.37
CA GLN A 113 -15.84 4.12 -10.35
C GLN A 113 -16.09 4.75 -8.99
N LEU A 114 -17.24 4.37 -8.43
CA LEU A 114 -17.71 4.69 -7.09
C LEU A 114 -17.37 3.53 -6.15
N PHE A 115 -16.52 3.76 -5.16
CA PHE A 115 -16.27 2.81 -4.07
C PHE A 115 -17.09 3.18 -2.84
N THR A 116 -17.91 2.26 -2.33
CA THR A 116 -18.60 2.43 -1.04
C THR A 116 -17.69 1.91 0.07
N VAL A 117 -17.27 2.80 0.97
CA VAL A 117 -16.51 2.41 2.16
C VAL A 117 -17.49 2.18 3.32
N GLU A 118 -17.64 0.93 3.73
CA GLU A 118 -18.39 0.58 4.93
C GLU A 118 -17.42 0.43 6.11
N THR A 119 -17.54 1.30 7.12
CA THR A 119 -16.97 1.04 8.43
C THR A 119 -17.85 -0.01 9.10
N PRO A 120 -17.36 -1.23 9.42
CA PRO A 120 -18.18 -2.17 10.17
C PRO A 120 -18.56 -1.51 11.49
N ALA A 121 -19.86 -1.44 11.76
CA ALA A 121 -20.35 -0.92 13.04
C ALA A 121 -19.58 -1.64 14.16
N ALA A 122 -18.94 -0.85 15.03
CA ALA A 122 -18.39 -1.38 16.27
C ALA A 122 -19.51 -2.21 16.91
N GLY A 123 -19.28 -3.53 17.03
CA GLY A 123 -20.30 -4.47 17.43
C GLY A 123 -21.03 -3.93 18.65
N THR A 124 -22.36 -3.82 18.54
CA THR A 124 -23.24 -3.57 19.67
C THR A 124 -23.23 -4.83 20.55
N GLY A 125 -22.13 -5.03 21.28
CA GLY A 125 -22.12 -5.86 22.46
C GLY A 125 -23.00 -5.20 23.53
N PRO A 126 -23.78 -5.95 24.31
CA PRO A 126 -24.68 -5.37 25.30
C PRO A 126 -23.89 -4.50 26.27
N GLY A 127 -24.32 -3.24 26.41
CA GLY A 127 -23.66 -2.24 27.25
C GLY A 127 -23.52 -2.71 28.71
N PRO A 128 -22.49 -2.22 29.44
CA PRO A 128 -22.27 -2.62 30.82
C PRO A 128 -23.45 -2.20 31.71
N ARG A 129 -24.01 -3.15 32.46
CA ARG A 129 -25.05 -2.89 33.45
C ARG A 129 -24.45 -2.10 34.63
N PRO A 130 -25.13 -1.04 35.13
CA PRO A 130 -24.70 -0.38 36.35
C PRO A 130 -24.89 -1.32 37.56
N ARG A 131 -23.85 -1.43 38.39
CA ARG A 131 -23.91 -2.12 39.69
C ARG A 131 -24.61 -1.21 40.71
N THR A 132 -25.69 -1.71 41.31
CA THR A 132 -26.17 -1.29 42.63
C THR A 132 -25.25 -1.79 43.73
#